data_AF-A0A8C5T6U8-F1
#
_entry.id   AF-A0A8C5T6U8-F1
#
_cell.length_a   1.000
_cell.length_b   1.000
_cell.length_c   1.000
_cell.angle_alpha   90.00
_cell.angle_beta   90.00
_cell.angle_gamma   90.00
#
_symmetry.space_group_name_H-M   'P 1'
#
loop_
_entity.id
_entity.type
_entity.pdbx_description
1 polymer ?
#
loop_
_entity_poly.entity_id
_entity_poly.type
_entity_poly.pdbx_seq_one_letter_code
_entity_poly.pdbx_strand_id
1 'polypeptide(L)'
;RAIHSAFSSLRDSYRLPQILTRVIDTLHRHKNEFFEEHGEKGVEAEKRAISFLSKLRNELQTDKPVTPLEDELPDAVLWNQYLDYQRNLPNGNGEPSWFQSPWLYVECYLYRRIHAALVQK
;
A
#
# COMPACT_ATOMS: atom_id res chain seq x y z
N ARG A 1 25.04 0.95 9.62
CA ARG A 1 23.61 0.62 9.89
C ARG A 1 22.73 1.87 9.97
N ALA A 2 23.04 2.86 10.82
CA ALA A 2 22.24 4.10 10.93
C ALA A 2 22.12 4.91 9.62
N ILE A 3 23.21 5.09 8.87
CA ILE A 3 23.21 5.84 7.59
C ILE A 3 22.39 5.14 6.50
N HIS A 4 22.44 3.80 6.44
CA HIS A 4 21.62 3.01 5.51
C HIS A 4 20.13 3.08 5.88
N SER A 5 19.81 3.01 7.17
CA SER A 5 18.44 3.18 7.68
C SER A 5 17.87 4.58 7.38
N ALA A 6 18.68 5.62 7.57
CA ALA A 6 18.29 7.00 7.28
C ALA A 6 18.10 7.23 5.77
N PHE A 7 18.95 6.64 4.93
CA PHE A 7 18.84 6.73 3.46
C PHE A 7 17.59 6.00 2.94
N SER A 8 17.28 4.81 3.45
CA SER A 8 16.03 4.09 3.14
C SER A 8 14.80 4.88 3.56
N SER A 9 14.75 5.33 4.83
CA SER A 9 13.62 6.11 5.37
C SER A 9 13.37 7.43 4.61
N LEU A 10 14.43 8.14 4.21
CA LEU A 10 14.33 9.32 3.35
C LEU A 10 13.83 8.96 1.95
N ARG A 11 14.36 7.90 1.33
CA ARG A 11 13.92 7.47 0.00
C ARG A 11 12.45 7.06 -0.01
N ASP A 12 12.00 6.35 1.02
CA ASP A 12 10.65 5.81 1.10
C ASP A 12 9.60 6.89 1.40
N SER A 13 9.93 7.82 2.29
CA SER A 13 9.06 8.95 2.62
C SER A 13 8.79 9.89 1.44
N TYR A 14 9.69 9.96 0.45
CA TYR A 14 9.46 10.74 -0.78
C TYR A 14 8.98 9.90 -1.97
N ARG A 15 9.53 8.71 -2.20
CA ARG A 15 9.24 7.94 -3.42
C ARG A 15 7.92 7.18 -3.36
N LEU A 16 7.61 6.54 -2.23
CA LEU A 16 6.42 5.70 -2.13
C LEU A 16 5.13 6.54 -2.25
N PRO A 17 5.01 7.74 -1.64
CA PRO A 17 3.85 8.60 -1.88
C PRO A 17 3.76 9.09 -3.33
N GLN A 18 4.89 9.36 -4.00
CA GLN A 18 4.91 9.76 -5.41
C GLN A 18 4.42 8.64 -6.33
N ILE A 19 4.79 7.38 -6.04
CA ILE A 19 4.30 6.22 -6.78
C ILE A 19 2.77 6.14 -6.65
N LEU A 20 2.24 6.23 -5.44
CA LEU A 20 0.79 6.20 -5.22
C LEU A 20 0.06 7.33 -5.94
N THR A 21 0.59 8.56 -5.89
CA THR A 21 0.02 9.69 -6.64
C THR A 21 -0.01 9.40 -8.14
N ARG A 22 1.07 8.88 -8.73
CA ARG A 22 1.10 8.52 -10.15
C ARG A 22 0.12 7.41 -10.51
N VAL A 23 -0.08 6.42 -9.64
CA VAL A 23 -1.08 5.36 -9.85
C VAL A 23 -2.49 5.96 -9.85
N ILE A 24 -2.82 6.80 -8.86
CA ILE A 24 -4.11 7.50 -8.76
C ILE A 24 -4.35 8.37 -10.00
N ASP A 25 -3.36 9.17 -10.41
CA ASP A 25 -3.44 10.02 -11.60
C ASP A 25 -3.63 9.21 -12.88
N THR A 26 -3.11 7.98 -12.93
CA THR A 26 -3.29 7.09 -14.08
C THR A 26 -4.71 6.54 -14.13
N LEU A 27 -5.25 6.06 -13.00
CA LEU A 27 -6.63 5.60 -12.92
C LEU A 27 -7.62 6.70 -13.33
N HIS A 28 -7.42 7.92 -12.83
CA HIS A 28 -8.29 9.05 -13.15
C HIS A 28 -8.25 9.42 -14.64
N ARG A 29 -7.08 9.33 -15.30
CA ARG A 29 -6.94 9.60 -16.74
C ARG A 29 -7.63 8.56 -17.61
N HIS A 30 -7.72 7.31 -17.15
CA HIS A 30 -8.33 6.19 -17.88
C HIS A 30 -9.83 6.02 -17.58
N LYS A 31 -10.43 6.92 -16.78
CA LYS A 31 -11.86 6.88 -16.45
C LYS A 31 -12.79 6.76 -17.67
N ASN A 32 -12.49 7.48 -18.76
CA ASN A 32 -13.31 7.44 -19.97
C ASN A 32 -13.22 6.07 -20.66
N GLU A 33 -12.02 5.48 -20.72
CA GLU A 33 -11.80 4.12 -21.23
C GLU A 33 -12.57 3.08 -20.39
N PHE A 34 -12.51 3.17 -19.06
CA PHE A 34 -13.29 2.30 -18.18
C PHE A 34 -14.80 2.45 -18.37
N PHE A 35 -15.29 3.66 -18.66
CA PHE A 35 -16.69 3.87 -18.98
C PHE A 35 -17.07 3.26 -20.34
N GLU A 36 -16.23 3.43 -21.36
CA GLU A 36 -16.47 2.87 -22.70
C GLU A 36 -16.48 1.34 -22.69
N GLU A 37 -15.57 0.70 -21.95
CA GLU A 37 -15.44 -0.77 -21.91
C GLU A 37 -16.40 -1.45 -20.92
N HIS A 38 -16.70 -0.80 -19.80
CA HIS A 38 -17.41 -1.43 -18.68
C HIS A 38 -18.61 -0.62 -18.15
N GLY A 39 -18.93 0.51 -18.76
CA GLY A 39 -20.02 1.39 -18.36
C GLY A 39 -19.85 1.97 -16.95
N GLU A 40 -20.97 2.21 -16.27
CA GLU A 40 -20.98 2.73 -14.89
C GLU A 40 -20.20 1.83 -13.92
N LYS A 41 -20.20 0.50 -14.13
CA LYS A 41 -19.44 -0.43 -13.27
C LYS A 41 -17.94 -0.18 -13.32
N GLY A 42 -17.39 0.19 -14.47
CA GLY A 42 -15.99 0.56 -14.62
C GLY A 42 -15.63 1.82 -13.85
N VAL A 43 -16.49 2.84 -13.95
CA VAL A 43 -16.32 4.12 -13.22
C VAL A 43 -16.48 3.93 -11.71
N GLU A 44 -17.40 3.08 -11.26
CA GLU A 44 -17.54 2.75 -9.85
C GLU A 44 -16.32 2.00 -9.31
N ALA A 45 -15.79 1.03 -10.07
CA ALA A 45 -14.56 0.33 -9.70
C ALA A 45 -13.35 1.27 -9.63
N GLU A 46 -13.20 2.18 -10.58
CA GLU A 46 -12.18 3.23 -10.58
C GLU A 46 -12.26 4.11 -9.32
N LYS A 47 -13.46 4.62 -8.99
CA LYS A 47 -13.67 5.40 -7.76
C LYS A 47 -13.31 4.62 -6.49
N ARG A 48 -13.67 3.33 -6.41
CA ARG A 48 -13.32 2.46 -5.28
C ARG A 48 -11.81 2.31 -5.14
N ALA A 49 -11.12 2.01 -6.25
CA ALA A 49 -9.66 1.89 -6.26
C ALA A 49 -8.96 3.20 -5.85
N ILE A 50 -9.39 4.35 -6.39
CA ILE A 50 -8.84 5.66 -6.02
C ILE A 50 -9.06 5.97 -4.54
N SER A 51 -10.24 5.68 -4.01
CA SER A 51 -10.54 5.89 -2.58
C SER A 51 -9.59 5.07 -1.69
N PHE A 52 -9.42 3.79 -2.01
CA PHE A 52 -8.51 2.90 -1.30
C PHE A 52 -7.05 3.38 -1.38
N LEU A 53 -6.56 3.73 -2.57
CA LEU A 53 -5.19 4.19 -2.78
C LEU A 53 -4.93 5.53 -2.11
N SER A 54 -5.92 6.42 -2.05
CA SER A 54 -5.83 7.69 -1.32
C SER A 54 -5.72 7.47 0.18
N LYS A 55 -6.47 6.51 0.73
CA LYS A 55 -6.35 6.08 2.14
C LYS A 55 -4.96 5.49 2.41
N LEU A 56 -4.48 4.60 1.55
CA LEU A 56 -3.14 4.00 1.64
C LEU A 56 -2.03 5.06 1.62
N ARG A 57 -2.15 6.08 0.77
CA ARG A 57 -1.21 7.21 0.73
C ARG A 57 -1.19 7.97 2.04
N ASN A 58 -2.36 8.24 2.62
CA ASN A 58 -2.46 8.93 3.90
C ASN A 58 -1.85 8.09 5.04
N GLU A 59 -2.12 6.77 5.08
CA GLU A 59 -1.52 5.83 6.03
C GLU A 59 0.01 5.89 5.99
N LEU A 60 0.58 5.84 4.79
CA LEU A 60 2.02 5.94 4.56
C LEU A 60 2.59 7.30 4.99
N GLN A 61 1.95 8.42 4.60
CA GLN A 61 2.45 9.76 4.90
C GLN A 61 2.37 10.11 6.39
N THR A 62 1.43 9.53 7.12
CA THR A 62 1.23 9.77 8.57
C THR A 62 1.87 8.68 9.44
N ASP A 63 2.72 7.83 8.85
CA ASP A 63 3.39 6.69 9.49
C ASP A 63 2.45 5.83 10.34
N LYS A 64 1.27 5.52 9.81
CA LYS A 64 0.33 4.64 10.52
C LYS A 64 0.89 3.22 10.66
N PRO A 65 0.43 2.46 11.65
CA PRO A 65 0.74 1.04 11.73
C PRO A 65 0.34 0.29 10.46
N VAL A 66 1.16 -0.69 10.08
CA VAL A 66 0.85 -1.67 9.04
C VAL A 66 -0.28 -2.57 9.53
N THR A 67 -1.35 -2.63 8.76
CA THR A 67 -2.56 -3.39 9.11
C THR A 67 -2.56 -4.77 8.43
N PRO A 68 -3.31 -5.75 8.98
CA PRO A 68 -3.57 -7.00 8.27
C PRO A 68 -4.23 -6.74 6.91
N LEU A 69 -3.96 -7.63 5.96
CA LEU A 69 -4.68 -7.71 4.69
C LEU A 69 -6.01 -8.39 4.92
N GLU A 70 -7.10 -7.75 4.47
CA GLU A 70 -8.48 -8.21 4.59
C GLU A 70 -9.08 -8.62 3.24
N ASP A 71 -8.27 -8.62 2.17
CA ASP A 71 -8.69 -9.06 0.85
C ASP A 71 -8.72 -10.60 0.74
N GLU A 72 -9.47 -11.11 -0.25
CA GLU A 72 -9.69 -12.54 -0.45
C GLU A 72 -8.58 -13.23 -1.27
N LEU A 73 -7.44 -12.56 -1.52
CA LEU A 73 -6.36 -13.16 -2.30
C LEU A 73 -5.62 -14.23 -1.49
N PRO A 74 -5.18 -15.32 -2.13
CA PRO A 74 -4.69 -16.52 -1.44
C PRO A 74 -3.41 -16.30 -0.60
N ASP A 75 -2.63 -15.26 -0.92
CA ASP A 75 -1.40 -14.92 -0.20
C ASP A 75 -1.63 -14.05 1.04
N ALA A 76 -2.86 -13.54 1.26
CA ALA A 76 -3.18 -12.67 2.40
C ALA A 76 -2.84 -13.33 3.75
N VAL A 77 -3.08 -14.63 3.87
CA VAL A 77 -2.75 -15.42 5.08
C VAL A 77 -1.25 -15.38 5.36
N LEU A 78 -0.40 -15.57 4.34
CA LEU A 78 1.06 -15.57 4.50
C LEU A 78 1.59 -14.18 4.87
N TRP A 79 1.03 -13.14 4.25
CA TRP A 79 1.35 -11.75 4.60
C TRP A 79 0.99 -11.41 6.04
N ASN A 80 -0.18 -11.85 6.52
CA ASN A 80 -0.63 -11.62 7.88
C ASN A 80 0.23 -12.39 8.89
N GLN A 81 0.62 -13.63 8.58
CA GLN A 81 1.59 -14.38 9.40
C GLN A 81 2.94 -13.66 9.49
N TYR A 82 3.43 -13.06 8.40
CA TYR A 82 4.67 -12.30 8.42
C TYR A 82 4.53 -11.00 9.23
N LEU A 83 3.38 -10.31 9.14
CA LEU A 83 3.09 -9.14 9.98
C LEU A 83 3.11 -9.51 11.47
N ASP A 84 2.49 -10.63 11.84
CA ASP A 84 2.52 -11.12 13.22
C ASP A 84 3.92 -11.51 13.67
N TYR A 85 4.73 -12.11 12.80
CA TYR A 85 6.15 -12.33 13.09
C TYR A 85 6.89 -11.01 13.38
N GLN A 86 6.69 -9.97 12.56
CA GLN A 86 7.30 -8.66 12.76
C GLN A 86 6.90 -8.02 14.10
N ARG A 87 5.61 -8.14 14.49
CA ARG A 87 5.10 -7.64 15.79
C ARG A 87 5.76 -8.29 16.99
N ASN A 88 6.17 -9.56 16.87
CA ASN A 88 6.74 -10.35 17.96
C ASN A 88 8.27 -10.31 18.03
N LEU A 89 8.94 -9.48 17.21
CA LEU A 89 10.40 -9.38 17.24
C LEU A 89 10.90 -8.78 18.57
N PRO A 90 11.90 -9.39 19.24
CA PRO A 90 12.38 -8.93 20.55
C PRO A 90 12.95 -7.50 20.59
N ASN A 91 13.36 -6.98 19.43
CA ASN A 91 13.94 -5.65 19.26
C ASN A 91 12.98 -4.66 18.57
N GLY A 92 11.67 -4.98 18.53
CA GLY A 92 10.66 -4.12 17.92
C GLY A 92 10.40 -2.86 18.74
N ASN A 93 10.31 -1.70 18.09
CA ASN A 93 10.00 -0.42 18.73
C ASN A 93 8.47 -0.17 18.91
N GLY A 94 7.66 -1.24 18.95
CA GLY A 94 6.19 -1.15 18.99
C GLY A 94 5.52 -1.81 17.79
N GLU A 95 4.33 -1.32 17.41
CA GLU A 95 3.63 -1.82 16.22
C GLU A 95 4.43 -1.51 14.94
N PRO A 96 4.58 -2.48 14.01
CA PRO A 96 5.24 -2.25 12.74
C PRO A 96 4.57 -1.09 11.98
N SER A 97 5.30 0.01 11.72
CA SER A 97 4.84 1.14 10.92
C SER A 97 5.62 1.26 9.60
N TRP A 98 5.21 2.17 8.72
CA TRP A 98 5.83 2.37 7.41
C TRP A 98 7.30 2.80 7.50
N PHE A 99 7.67 3.60 8.50
CA PHE A 99 9.03 4.12 8.65
C PHE A 99 9.88 3.34 9.66
N GLN A 100 9.26 2.50 10.49
CA GLN A 100 9.98 1.71 11.50
C GLN A 100 10.23 0.26 11.06
N SER A 101 9.46 -0.26 10.11
CA SER A 101 9.60 -1.64 9.63
C SER A 101 10.72 -1.78 8.59
N PRO A 102 11.22 -3.01 8.33
CA PRO A 102 12.22 -3.25 7.30
C PRO A 102 11.77 -2.72 5.93
N TRP A 103 12.63 -1.93 5.28
CA TRP A 103 12.36 -1.30 3.98
C TRP A 103 11.77 -2.26 2.93
N LEU A 104 12.44 -3.40 2.71
CA LEU A 104 12.00 -4.39 1.72
C LEU A 104 10.58 -4.87 2.00
N TYR A 105 10.23 -5.05 3.28
CA TYR A 105 8.89 -5.47 3.67
C TYR A 105 7.86 -4.39 3.35
N VAL A 106 8.10 -3.14 3.73
CA VAL A 106 7.13 -2.05 3.50
C VAL A 106 6.96 -1.72 2.01
N GLU A 107 8.04 -1.79 1.22
CA GLU A 107 7.96 -1.58 -0.23
C GLU A 107 7.13 -2.70 -0.89
N CYS A 108 7.40 -3.97 -0.57
CA CYS A 108 6.61 -5.08 -1.10
C CYS A 108 5.15 -5.05 -0.60
N TYR A 109 4.92 -4.72 0.67
CA TYR A 109 3.58 -4.59 1.25
C TYR A 109 2.77 -3.48 0.56
N LEU A 110 3.41 -2.36 0.22
CA LEU A 110 2.78 -1.29 -0.55
C LEU A 110 2.26 -1.78 -1.89
N TYR A 111 3.12 -2.45 -2.68
CA TYR A 111 2.70 -3.00 -3.98
C TYR A 111 1.61 -4.06 -3.83
N ARG A 112 1.65 -4.86 -2.77
CA ARG A 112 0.60 -5.85 -2.48
C ARG A 112 -0.74 -5.19 -2.15
N ARG A 113 -0.75 -4.07 -1.43
CA ARG A 113 -1.95 -3.26 -1.16
C ARG A 113 -2.48 -2.57 -2.42
N ILE A 114 -1.59 -2.10 -3.31
CA ILE A 114 -1.99 -1.57 -4.63
C ILE A 114 -2.67 -2.65 -5.45
N HIS A 115 -2.10 -3.86 -5.50
CA HIS A 115 -2.72 -5.00 -6.20
C HIS A 115 -4.09 -5.35 -5.63
N ALA A 116 -4.25 -5.39 -4.30
CA ALA A 116 -5.54 -5.62 -3.66
C ALA A 116 -6.59 -4.60 -4.14
N ALA A 117 -6.23 -3.32 -4.18
CA ALA A 117 -7.12 -2.24 -4.61
C ALA A 117 -7.64 -2.39 -6.05
N LEU A 118 -6.88 -3.07 -6.92
CA LEU A 118 -7.20 -3.24 -8.33
C LEU A 118 -7.98 -4.54 -8.62
N VAL A 119 -7.84 -5.56 -7.77
CA VAL A 119 -8.46 -6.88 -7.97
C VAL A 119 -9.75 -7.04 -7.16
N GLN A 120 -9.97 -6.20 -6.15
CA GLN A 120 -11.17 -6.22 -5.33
C GLN A 120 -12.43 -5.95 -6.18
N LYS A 121 -13.35 -6.91 -6.20
CA LYS A 121 -14.59 -6.87 -7.00
C LYS A 121 -15.63 -5.95 -6.36
#